data_AF-A0A9J6EUL0-F1
#
_entry.id   AF-A0A9J6EUL0-F1
#
_cell.length_a   1.000
_cell.length_b   1.000
_cell.length_c   1.000
_cell.angle_alpha   90.00
_cell.angle_beta   90.00
_cell.angle_gamma   90.00
#
_symmetry.space_group_name_H-M   'P 1'
#
loop_
_entity.id
_entity.type
_entity.pdbx_description
1 polymer ?
#
loop_
_entity_poly.entity_id
_entity_poly.type
_entity_poly.pdbx_seq_one_letter_code
_entity_poly.pdbx_strand_id
1 'polypeptide(L)'
;MGHTCAEDLASAFRQAVEEIKGSKILQVSMDGPNVNFKFLRSLMEELGESDESHILDIGSCGLHAINGAYKAGHVASGWDLVSFLRSAYNLFKCIPASRADVVSLTGCSKFPMKFCAVRWLENSTVICRALEILPHLIVFVQQCKEKSTQEANMLKLQSG
;
A
#
# COMPACT_ATOMS: atom_id res chain seq x y z
N MET A 1 -2.42 1.79 -17.78
CA MET A 1 -1.04 1.34 -17.48
C MET A 1 -1.05 -0.19 -17.54
N GLY A 2 -0.18 -0.80 -18.34
CA GLY A 2 -0.15 -2.26 -18.49
C GLY A 2 0.38 -2.78 -19.84
N HIS A 3 0.50 -1.92 -20.84
CA HIS A 3 1.02 -2.26 -22.17
C HIS A 3 2.31 -1.52 -22.52
N THR A 4 2.83 -0.68 -21.63
CA THR A 4 4.07 0.07 -21.84
C THR A 4 5.24 -0.91 -21.91
N CYS A 5 6.00 -0.87 -22.99
CA CYS A 5 7.20 -1.67 -23.19
C CYS A 5 8.47 -0.85 -22.94
N ALA A 6 9.63 -1.50 -23.06
CA ALA A 6 10.92 -0.85 -22.81
C ALA A 6 11.22 0.22 -23.88
N GLU A 7 10.71 0.00 -25.09
CA GLU A 7 10.86 0.91 -26.23
C GLU A 7 10.06 2.20 -26.01
N ASP A 8 8.85 2.11 -25.44
CA ASP A 8 8.07 3.28 -25.04
C ASP A 8 8.81 4.10 -23.97
N LEU A 9 9.38 3.43 -22.97
CA LEU A 9 10.19 4.08 -21.92
C LEU A 9 11.42 4.76 -22.50
N ALA A 10 12.12 4.10 -23.42
CA ALA A 10 13.30 4.66 -24.08
C ALA A 10 12.94 5.91 -24.90
N SER A 11 11.84 5.87 -25.65
CA SER A 11 11.36 7.02 -26.43
C SER A 11 11.04 8.21 -25.53
N ALA A 12 10.25 7.99 -24.46
CA ALA A 12 9.90 9.03 -23.50
C ALA A 12 11.14 9.58 -22.76
N PHE A 13 12.07 8.70 -22.39
CA PHE A 13 13.30 9.11 -21.72
C PHE A 13 14.16 9.99 -22.62
N ARG A 14 14.40 9.59 -23.89
CA ARG A 14 15.17 10.40 -24.86
C ARG A 14 14.57 11.78 -25.05
N GLN A 15 13.25 11.86 -25.19
CA GLN A 15 12.55 13.14 -25.29
C GLN A 15 12.77 14.00 -24.03
N ALA A 16 12.70 13.40 -22.84
CA ALA A 16 12.85 14.12 -21.58
C ALA A 16 14.28 14.61 -21.31
N VAL A 17 15.30 13.97 -21.91
CA VAL A 17 16.72 14.30 -21.71
C VAL A 17 17.39 14.87 -22.95
N GLU A 18 16.63 15.33 -23.95
CA GLU A 18 17.15 15.81 -25.24
C GLU A 18 18.22 16.91 -25.09
N GLU A 19 18.07 17.78 -24.09
CA GLU A 19 19.02 18.87 -23.82
C GLU A 19 20.28 18.41 -23.04
N ILE A 20 20.30 17.18 -22.54
CA ILE A 20 21.39 16.61 -21.74
C ILE A 20 22.24 15.70 -22.62
N LYS A 21 23.53 16.04 -22.81
CA LYS A 21 24.48 15.15 -23.47
C LYS A 21 24.51 13.81 -22.71
N GLY A 22 24.36 12.69 -23.41
CA GLY A 22 24.35 11.35 -22.82
C GLY A 22 25.55 11.06 -21.90
N SER A 23 26.74 11.58 -22.24
CA SER A 23 27.96 11.47 -21.42
C SER A 23 27.89 12.17 -20.05
N LYS A 24 26.85 12.96 -19.80
CA LYS A 24 26.58 13.61 -18.50
C LYS A 24 25.55 12.83 -17.67
N ILE A 25 25.00 11.73 -18.19
CA ILE A 25 24.09 10.85 -17.46
C ILE A 25 24.93 9.90 -16.61
N LEU A 26 24.99 10.17 -15.31
CA LEU A 26 25.73 9.33 -14.37
C LEU A 26 24.98 8.03 -14.04
N GLN A 27 23.66 8.12 -13.85
CA GLN A 27 22.86 7.03 -13.30
C GLN A 27 21.38 7.20 -13.66
N VAL A 28 20.68 6.08 -13.90
CA VAL A 28 19.23 6.03 -14.07
C VAL A 28 18.65 5.04 -13.06
N SER A 29 17.89 5.56 -12.08
CA SER A 29 17.30 4.73 -11.01
C SER A 29 15.92 4.24 -11.41
N MET A 30 15.69 2.94 -11.29
CA MET A 30 14.40 2.33 -11.62
C MET A 30 13.92 1.28 -10.63
N ASP A 31 12.61 1.05 -10.64
CA ASP A 31 11.96 -0.05 -9.95
C ASP A 31 12.23 -1.40 -10.64
N GLY A 32 12.01 -2.48 -9.89
CA GLY A 32 12.38 -3.84 -10.29
C GLY A 32 11.58 -4.57 -11.38
N PRO A 33 10.51 -4.04 -12.02
CA PRO A 33 9.91 -4.70 -13.18
C PRO A 33 10.90 -4.95 -14.33
N ASN A 34 10.79 -6.11 -14.98
CA ASN A 34 11.68 -6.51 -16.09
C ASN A 34 11.72 -5.52 -17.26
N VAL A 35 10.63 -4.80 -17.50
CA VAL A 35 10.54 -3.78 -18.56
C VAL A 35 11.55 -2.66 -18.33
N ASN A 36 11.73 -2.26 -17.07
CA ASN A 36 12.68 -1.22 -16.70
C ASN A 36 14.12 -1.73 -16.85
N PHE A 37 14.42 -2.92 -16.36
CA PHE A 37 15.75 -3.51 -16.53
C PHE A 37 16.13 -3.65 -18.00
N LYS A 38 15.19 -4.05 -18.87
CA LYS A 38 15.42 -4.10 -20.32
C LYS A 38 15.77 -2.71 -20.86
N PHE A 39 15.01 -1.68 -20.49
CA PHE A 39 15.30 -0.31 -20.90
C PHE A 39 16.69 0.16 -20.41
N LEU A 40 17.06 -0.07 -19.14
CA LEU A 40 18.38 0.33 -18.62
C LEU A 40 19.51 -0.33 -19.42
N ARG A 41 19.38 -1.64 -19.67
CA ARG A 41 20.37 -2.39 -20.45
C ARG A 41 20.52 -1.82 -21.85
N SER A 42 19.42 -1.57 -22.55
CA SER A 42 19.46 -0.99 -23.90
C SER A 42 20.08 0.41 -23.89
N LEU A 43 19.81 1.23 -22.86
CA LEU A 43 20.43 2.56 -22.72
C LEU A 43 21.94 2.47 -22.44
N MET A 44 22.37 1.52 -21.61
CA MET A 44 23.80 1.28 -21.35
C MET A 44 24.53 0.77 -22.60
N GLU A 45 23.91 -0.12 -23.38
CA GLU A 45 24.43 -0.60 -24.65
C GLU A 45 24.60 0.57 -25.64
N GLU A 46 23.59 1.44 -25.79
CA GLU A 46 23.63 2.63 -26.67
C GLU A 46 24.72 3.64 -26.26
N LEU A 47 24.88 3.91 -24.96
CA LEU A 47 25.84 4.91 -24.49
C LEU A 47 27.28 4.37 -24.40
N GLY A 48 27.43 3.07 -24.14
CA GLY A 48 28.73 2.39 -24.05
C GLY A 48 29.46 2.27 -25.39
N GLU A 49 28.77 2.48 -26.51
CA GLU A 49 29.42 2.65 -27.82
C GLU A 49 30.27 3.92 -27.91
N SER A 50 30.04 4.90 -27.02
CA SER A 50 30.88 6.08 -26.87
C SER A 50 31.82 5.91 -25.66
N ASP A 51 33.13 5.94 -25.88
CA ASP A 51 34.18 5.86 -24.83
C ASP A 51 34.10 6.99 -23.77
N GLU A 52 33.16 7.93 -23.91
CA GLU A 52 32.94 9.06 -23.00
C GLU A 52 31.81 8.85 -21.98
N SER A 53 31.07 7.74 -22.02
CA SER A 53 29.85 7.58 -21.21
C SER A 53 29.72 6.20 -20.57
N HIS A 54 29.69 6.16 -19.23
CA HIS A 54 29.40 4.96 -18.46
C HIS A 54 28.31 5.25 -17.43
N ILE A 55 27.11 4.71 -17.66
CA ILE A 55 26.05 4.73 -16.65
C ILE A 55 26.44 3.76 -15.52
N LEU A 56 26.36 4.25 -14.28
CA LEU A 56 26.51 3.42 -13.10
C LEU A 56 25.22 2.63 -12.84
N ASP A 57 25.27 1.31 -13.04
CA ASP A 57 24.19 0.40 -12.62
C ASP A 57 24.34 0.06 -11.13
N ILE A 58 23.40 0.56 -10.32
CA ILE A 58 23.30 0.27 -8.88
C ILE A 58 22.20 -0.74 -8.57
N GLY A 59 21.61 -1.37 -9.59
CA GLY A 59 20.50 -2.31 -9.49
C GLY A 59 19.15 -1.65 -9.24
N SER A 60 18.17 -2.46 -8.81
CA SER A 60 16.82 -1.99 -8.53
C SER A 60 16.72 -1.17 -7.25
N CYS A 61 15.73 -0.27 -7.23
CA CYS A 61 15.30 0.44 -6.04
C CYS A 61 15.07 -0.49 -4.82
N GLY A 62 15.88 -0.35 -3.77
CA GLY A 62 15.79 -1.17 -2.55
C GLY A 62 14.43 -1.07 -1.84
N LEU A 63 13.70 0.04 -2.03
CA LEU A 63 12.33 0.19 -1.54
C LEU A 63 11.40 -0.90 -2.10
N HIS A 64 11.59 -1.33 -3.35
CA HIS A 64 10.80 -2.40 -3.95
C HIS A 64 11.10 -3.76 -3.32
N ALA A 65 12.36 -4.04 -3.00
CA ALA A 65 12.75 -5.26 -2.30
C ALA A 65 12.08 -5.35 -0.92
N ILE A 66 12.12 -4.26 -0.15
CA ILE A 66 11.46 -4.18 1.17
C ILE A 66 9.93 -4.31 1.02
N ASN A 67 9.34 -3.64 0.02
CA ASN A 67 7.91 -3.74 -0.27
C ASN A 67 7.49 -5.19 -0.60
N GLY A 68 8.30 -5.89 -1.40
CA GLY A 68 8.14 -7.31 -1.73
C GLY A 68 8.27 -8.21 -0.50
N ALA A 69 9.25 -7.96 0.37
CA ALA A 69 9.45 -8.70 1.61
C ALA A 69 8.25 -8.56 2.56
N TYR A 70 7.71 -7.35 2.73
CA TYR A 70 6.49 -7.13 3.53
C TYR A 70 5.29 -7.92 2.97
N LYS A 71 5.07 -7.86 1.66
CA LYS A 71 4.01 -8.62 1.00
C LYS A 71 4.19 -10.13 1.20
N ALA A 72 5.42 -10.63 1.01
CA ALA A 72 5.74 -12.04 1.20
C ALA A 72 5.55 -12.49 2.65
N GLY A 73 5.99 -11.69 3.62
CA GLY A 73 5.79 -11.95 5.04
C GLY A 73 4.30 -12.00 5.42
N HIS A 74 3.48 -11.11 4.86
CA HIS A 74 2.03 -11.17 5.04
C HIS A 74 1.45 -12.48 4.49
N VAL A 75 1.79 -12.88 3.27
CA VAL A 75 1.31 -14.15 2.67
C VAL A 75 1.75 -15.34 3.53
N ALA A 76 3.01 -15.35 3.97
CA ALA A 76 3.57 -16.42 4.80
C ALA A 76 2.91 -16.54 6.18
N SER A 77 2.37 -15.44 6.73
CA SER A 77 1.66 -15.48 8.01
C SER A 77 0.36 -16.29 7.97
N GLY A 78 -0.24 -16.46 6.78
CA GLY A 78 -1.56 -17.09 6.61
C GLY A 78 -2.73 -16.31 7.23
N TRP A 79 -2.48 -15.13 7.82
CA TRP A 79 -3.51 -14.32 8.44
C TRP A 79 -4.23 -13.47 7.41
N ASP A 80 -5.56 -13.38 7.53
CA ASP A 80 -6.37 -12.50 6.68
C ASP A 80 -6.35 -11.03 7.17
N LEU A 81 -5.13 -10.48 7.30
CA LEU A 81 -4.91 -9.11 7.75
C LEU A 81 -5.52 -8.08 6.80
N VAL A 82 -5.53 -8.35 5.49
CA VAL A 82 -6.07 -7.40 4.50
C VAL A 82 -7.57 -7.23 4.70
N SER A 83 -8.33 -8.32 4.85
CA SER A 83 -9.76 -8.22 5.12
C SER A 83 -10.03 -7.58 6.48
N PHE A 84 -9.28 -7.95 7.52
CA PHE A 84 -9.41 -7.32 8.83
C PHE A 84 -9.20 -5.80 8.77
N LEU A 85 -8.07 -5.32 8.23
CA LEU A 85 -7.75 -3.89 8.17
C LEU A 85 -8.76 -3.11 7.33
N ARG A 86 -9.21 -3.67 6.21
CA ARG A 86 -10.24 -3.05 5.35
C ARG A 86 -11.59 -2.99 6.05
N SER A 87 -11.99 -4.05 6.73
CA SER A 87 -13.27 -4.12 7.44
C SER A 87 -13.29 -3.14 8.62
N ALA A 88 -12.20 -3.11 9.41
CA ALA A 88 -12.04 -2.13 10.48
C ALA A 88 -12.14 -0.70 9.93
N TYR A 89 -11.42 -0.36 8.86
CA TYR A 89 -11.50 0.96 8.24
C TYR A 89 -12.92 1.29 7.76
N ASN A 90 -13.56 0.37 7.05
CA ASN A 90 -14.89 0.59 6.48
C ASN A 90 -15.98 0.75 7.56
N LEU A 91 -15.83 0.12 8.73
CA LEU A 91 -16.75 0.28 9.86
C LEU A 91 -16.90 1.74 10.33
N PHE A 92 -15.87 2.57 10.12
CA PHE A 92 -15.87 3.98 10.50
C PHE A 92 -15.74 4.93 9.32
N LYS A 93 -15.59 4.40 8.10
CA LYS A 93 -15.42 5.20 6.89
C LYS A 93 -16.76 5.83 6.54
N CYS A 94 -16.85 7.16 6.66
CA CYS A 94 -18.07 7.92 6.37
C CYS A 94 -19.27 7.55 7.24
N ILE A 95 -19.05 6.97 8.42
CA ILE A 95 -20.11 6.68 9.39
C ILE A 95 -19.83 7.47 10.68
N PRO A 96 -20.27 8.75 10.76
CA PRO A 96 -20.02 9.60 11.93
C PRO A 96 -20.60 9.03 13.23
N ALA A 97 -21.77 8.37 13.15
CA ALA A 97 -22.42 7.75 14.30
C ALA A 97 -21.54 6.68 14.96
N SER A 98 -21.01 5.73 14.19
CA SER A 98 -20.09 4.71 14.72
C SER A 98 -18.84 5.32 15.36
N ARG A 99 -18.34 6.44 14.83
CA ARG A 99 -17.20 7.15 15.42
C ARG A 99 -17.56 7.79 16.75
N ALA A 100 -18.72 8.46 16.81
CA ALA A 100 -19.22 9.08 18.04
C ALA A 100 -19.50 8.02 19.12
N ASP A 101 -20.06 6.88 18.73
CA ASP A 101 -20.31 5.75 19.64
C ASP A 101 -19.00 5.20 20.22
N VAL A 102 -17.96 4.95 19.40
CA VAL A 102 -16.66 4.51 19.92
C VAL A 102 -16.05 5.53 20.88
N VAL A 103 -16.09 6.82 20.54
CA VAL A 103 -15.55 7.88 21.39
C VAL A 103 -16.29 7.95 22.72
N SER A 104 -17.61 7.87 22.71
CA SER A 104 -18.42 7.90 23.94
C SER A 104 -18.24 6.65 24.80
N LEU A 105 -18.12 5.47 24.19
CA LEU A 105 -17.95 4.20 24.89
C LEU A 105 -16.54 4.02 25.46
N THR A 106 -15.52 4.47 24.74
CA THR A 106 -14.13 4.11 25.03
C THR A 106 -13.20 5.29 25.30
N GLY A 107 -13.65 6.53 25.05
CA GLY A 107 -12.82 7.73 25.09
C GLY A 107 -11.82 7.85 23.94
N CYS A 108 -11.69 6.84 23.06
CA CYS A 108 -10.71 6.83 22.00
C CYS A 108 -11.19 7.60 20.76
N SER A 109 -10.43 8.62 20.37
CA SER A 109 -10.64 9.42 19.15
C SER A 109 -9.73 9.02 17.98
N LYS A 110 -9.01 7.90 18.10
CA LYS A 110 -8.18 7.34 17.03
C LYS A 110 -8.95 6.27 16.27
N PHE A 111 -8.82 6.29 14.95
CA PHE A 111 -9.56 5.40 14.04
C PHE A 111 -8.63 4.64 13.10
N PRO A 112 -9.09 3.51 12.52
CA PRO A 112 -8.30 2.74 11.59
C PRO A 112 -7.94 3.57 10.34
N MET A 113 -6.81 3.26 9.74
CA MET A 113 -6.31 3.91 8.53
C MET A 113 -6.57 3.03 7.29
N LYS A 114 -6.58 3.66 6.11
CA LYS A 114 -6.82 2.97 4.84
C LYS A 114 -5.60 2.13 4.46
N PHE A 115 -5.79 0.83 4.27
CA PHE A 115 -4.78 -0.08 3.72
C PHE A 115 -4.49 0.22 2.23
N CYS A 116 -3.21 0.20 1.84
CA CYS A 116 -2.76 0.36 0.45
C CYS A 116 -2.22 -0.97 -0.11
N ALA A 117 -2.85 -1.50 -1.16
CA ALA A 117 -2.46 -2.79 -1.75
C ALA A 117 -1.17 -2.74 -2.59
N VAL A 118 -0.72 -1.54 -2.95
CA VAL A 118 0.44 -1.32 -3.83
C VAL A 118 1.69 -0.97 -3.01
N ARG A 119 1.54 -0.13 -1.99
CA ARG A 119 2.63 0.37 -1.14
C ARG A 119 2.57 -0.30 0.24
N TRP A 120 3.06 -1.54 0.31
CA TRP A 120 3.08 -2.37 1.51
C TRP A 120 3.89 -1.77 2.66
N LEU A 121 4.99 -1.07 2.38
CA LEU A 121 5.79 -0.44 3.45
C LEU A 121 4.99 0.64 4.20
N GLU A 122 4.14 1.39 3.51
CA GLU A 122 3.29 2.42 4.13
C GLU A 122 2.26 1.82 5.10
N ASN A 123 1.89 0.54 4.91
CA ASN A 123 0.94 -0.15 5.77
C ASN A 123 1.49 -0.45 7.17
N SER A 124 2.78 -0.28 7.42
CA SER A 124 3.35 -0.34 8.78
C SER A 124 2.57 0.56 9.74
N THR A 125 2.35 1.82 9.36
CA THR A 125 1.56 2.78 10.15
C THR A 125 0.10 2.37 10.30
N VAL A 126 -0.49 1.77 9.26
CA VAL A 126 -1.87 1.26 9.27
C VAL A 126 -2.02 0.11 10.25
N ILE A 127 -1.07 -0.82 10.27
CA ILE A 127 -1.04 -1.96 11.19
C ILE A 127 -0.80 -1.49 12.63
N CYS A 128 0.17 -0.61 12.86
CA CYS A 128 0.41 -0.04 14.18
C CYS A 128 -0.83 0.67 14.73
N ARG A 129 -1.53 1.46 13.89
CA ARG A 129 -2.81 2.07 14.27
C ARG A 129 -3.87 1.02 14.59
N ALA A 130 -3.96 -0.05 13.81
CA ALA A 130 -4.93 -1.11 14.04
C ALA A 130 -4.68 -1.83 15.37
N LEU A 131 -3.41 -2.08 15.73
CA LEU A 131 -3.03 -2.63 17.03
C LEU A 131 -3.37 -1.69 18.18
N GLU A 132 -3.08 -0.40 18.02
CA GLU A 132 -3.38 0.65 19.01
C GLU A 132 -4.89 0.71 19.34
N ILE A 133 -5.75 0.63 18.33
CA ILE A 133 -7.20 0.76 18.51
C ILE A 133 -7.91 -0.57 18.80
N LEU A 134 -7.23 -1.71 18.67
CA LEU A 134 -7.83 -3.03 18.78
C LEU A 134 -8.63 -3.22 20.08
N PRO A 135 -8.14 -2.81 21.27
CA PRO A 135 -8.93 -2.92 22.50
C PRO A 135 -10.26 -2.16 22.44
N HIS A 136 -10.27 -0.98 21.84
CA HIS A 136 -11.47 -0.15 21.69
C HIS A 136 -12.45 -0.75 20.66
N LEU A 137 -11.93 -1.35 19.59
CA LEU A 137 -12.73 -2.07 18.61
C LEU A 137 -13.45 -3.29 19.22
N ILE A 138 -12.76 -4.02 20.11
CA ILE A 138 -13.36 -5.18 20.81
C ILE A 138 -14.56 -4.72 21.63
N VAL A 139 -14.40 -3.67 22.45
CA VAL A 139 -15.49 -3.11 23.27
C VAL A 139 -16.66 -2.66 22.39
N PHE A 140 -16.39 -1.93 21.31
CA PHE A 140 -17.43 -1.46 20.40
C PHE A 140 -18.21 -2.62 19.76
N VAL A 141 -17.51 -3.63 19.25
CA VAL A 141 -18.15 -4.80 18.61
C VAL A 141 -18.98 -5.60 19.62
N GLN A 142 -18.51 -5.75 20.86
CA GLN A 142 -19.28 -6.38 21.94
C GLN A 142 -20.57 -5.61 22.22
N GLN A 143 -20.49 -4.28 22.36
CA GLN A 143 -21.67 -3.44 22.56
C GLN A 143 -22.68 -3.55 21.41
N CYS A 144 -22.21 -3.59 20.15
CA CYS A 144 -23.09 -3.77 19.00
C CYS A 144 -23.81 -5.13 19.03
N LYS A 145 -23.11 -6.20 19.43
CA LYS A 145 -23.71 -7.54 19.57
C LYS A 145 -24.80 -7.56 20.65
N GLU A 146 -24.54 -6.95 21.80
CA GLU A 146 -25.51 -6.85 22.89
C GLU A 146 -26.77 -6.10 22.46
N LYS A 147 -26.62 -4.93 21.82
CA LYS A 147 -27.75 -4.15 21.27
C LYS A 147 -28.58 -4.97 20.28
N SER A 148 -27.92 -5.63 19.32
CA SER A 148 -28.62 -6.45 18.32
C SER A 148 -29.39 -7.64 18.94
N THR A 149 -28.86 -8.22 20.03
CA THR A 149 -29.52 -9.32 20.74
C THR A 149 -30.75 -8.84 21.51
N GLN A 150 -30.64 -7.67 22.14
CA GLN A 150 -31.76 -7.04 22.86
C GLN A 150 -32.90 -6.68 21.90
N GLU A 151 -32.58 -6.07 20.75
CA GLU A 151 -33.56 -5.73 19.71
C GLU A 151 -34.28 -6.98 19.17
N ALA A 152 -33.52 -8.04 18.86
CA ALA A 152 -34.08 -9.30 18.38
C ALA A 152 -35.01 -9.98 19.41
N ASN A 153 -34.69 -9.90 20.70
CA ASN A 153 -35.52 -10.44 21.77
C ASN A 153 -36.81 -9.62 21.97
N MET A 154 -36.72 -8.29 21.85
CA MET A 154 -37.87 -7.40 21.97
C MET A 154 -38.88 -7.60 20.84
N LEU A 155 -38.41 -7.83 19.61
CA LEU A 155 -39.27 -8.15 18.45
C LEU A 155 -40.02 -9.49 18.61
N LYS A 156 -39.40 -10.48 19.24
CA LYS A 156 -40.04 -11.78 19.54
C LYS A 156 -41.13 -11.68 20.61
N LEU A 157 -40.97 -10.78 21.58
CA LEU A 157 -41.97 -10.53 22.63
C LEU A 157 -43.20 -9.76 22.14
N GLN A 158 -43.10 -9.07 20.99
CA GLN A 158 -44.20 -8.30 20.39
C GLN A 158 -44.99 -9.08 19.33
N SER A 159 -44.55 -10.30 18.99
CA SER A 159 -45.12 -11.13 17.92
C SER A 159 -45.77 -12.44 18.42
N GLY A 160 -45.85 -12.63 19.74
CA GLY A 160 -46.61 -13.69 20.40
C GLY A 160 -47.70 -13.12 21.28
#